data_AF-A0A4R8RFA6-F1
#
_entry.id   AF-A0A4R8RFA6-F1
#
_cell.length_a   1.000
_cell.length_b   1.000
_cell.length_c   1.000
_cell.angle_alpha   90.00
_cell.angle_beta   90.00
_cell.angle_gamma   90.00
#
_symmetry.space_group_name_H-M   'P 1'
#
loop_
_entity.id
_entity.type
_entity.pdbx_description
1 polymer ?
#
loop_
_entity_poly.entity_id
_entity_poly.type
_entity_poly.pdbx_seq_one_letter_code
_entity_poly.pdbx_strand_id
1 'polypeptide(L)'
;MTTTTTSSASCATGKPYSCNNCKPTSAEVKEAKATGVVNWICSEGDSKGCICDPEVKDAITIYDVDFNQAVLKAIEKLSVTPDRPIIDCSGEVSDVPSKFVVEKTSSSFCNEVMKDLSKELVDAGTAYDINGIKVPRLKMNKAMKQIVQSKRSLSARSSIERSERYRDYRFYFSYTPKSGDCIVPKETLCRNAYAHLVKSSCGTNHASAGDRMSYAASIDVGCGKFKWQVEKPKEPLPMPTLGRTQCHDKHKHPDVQGSLQDGSSKFGCKKYGHVKLKAGDKAIPWQAYYTWAYGMSTHMWYKVSWIEGCETGVGEQSVEFPVEGNKGINCASMMRANYKGCNNGGAGGYIDAGCLRYDFWAEG
;
A
#
# COMPACT_ATOMS: atom_id res chain seq x y z
N MET A 1 36.19 4.78 -46.71
CA MET A 1 37.11 3.89 -45.99
C MET A 1 38.38 4.69 -45.75
N THR A 2 38.54 5.23 -44.52
CA THR A 2 39.57 4.82 -43.52
C THR A 2 41.00 5.18 -43.98
N THR A 3 41.91 5.84 -43.25
CA THR A 3 41.94 6.38 -41.87
C THR A 3 43.23 7.23 -41.74
N THR A 4 43.12 8.42 -41.13
CA THR A 4 43.92 9.03 -40.03
C THR A 4 45.45 8.78 -39.91
N THR A 5 46.19 9.91 -39.97
CA THR A 5 47.39 10.43 -39.23
C THR A 5 48.33 9.47 -38.48
N THR A 6 49.63 9.78 -38.31
CA THR A 6 50.19 10.51 -37.13
C THR A 6 51.66 10.95 -37.33
N SER A 7 51.98 12.06 -36.66
CA SER A 7 53.24 12.79 -36.52
C SER A 7 54.35 12.07 -35.74
N SER A 8 55.59 12.42 -36.06
CA SER A 8 56.83 12.00 -35.42
C SER A 8 57.24 12.92 -34.26
N ALA A 9 57.74 12.33 -33.17
CA ALA A 9 58.47 13.02 -32.10
C ALA A 9 59.76 12.25 -31.79
N SER A 10 60.89 12.95 -31.85
CA SER A 10 62.25 12.44 -31.62
C SER A 10 62.63 12.53 -30.14
N CYS A 11 63.24 11.48 -29.57
CA CYS A 11 63.77 11.46 -28.21
C CYS A 11 65.30 11.32 -28.17
N ALA A 12 65.89 11.87 -27.10
CA ALA A 12 67.30 12.20 -26.92
C ALA A 12 68.23 11.00 -26.63
N THR A 13 69.49 11.17 -27.01
CA THR A 13 70.61 10.24 -26.85
C THR A 13 71.27 10.34 -25.46
N GLY A 14 71.24 9.25 -24.69
CA GLY A 14 72.01 9.11 -23.45
C GLY A 14 72.33 7.64 -23.15
N LYS A 15 73.60 7.33 -22.84
CA LYS A 15 74.07 5.97 -22.48
C LYS A 15 73.65 5.61 -21.04
N PRO A 16 73.19 4.36 -20.79
CA PRO A 16 72.90 3.91 -19.43
C PRO A 16 74.17 3.51 -18.67
N TYR A 17 74.15 3.73 -17.35
CA TYR A 17 75.16 3.26 -16.42
C TYR A 17 74.96 1.77 -16.09
N SER A 18 76.08 1.05 -16.02
CA SER A 18 76.28 -0.36 -15.63
C SER A 18 75.51 -1.45 -16.40
N CYS A 19 76.03 -1.81 -17.57
CA CYS A 19 75.94 -3.18 -18.11
C CYS A 19 77.36 -3.71 -18.31
N ASN A 20 77.98 -4.23 -17.25
CA ASN A 20 79.28 -4.90 -17.40
C ASN A 20 79.04 -6.24 -18.11
N ASN A 21 79.54 -6.35 -19.35
CA ASN A 21 79.46 -7.49 -20.27
C ASN A 21 78.16 -7.70 -21.07
N CYS A 22 77.45 -6.62 -21.41
CA CYS A 22 76.46 -6.70 -22.48
C CYS A 22 76.97 -5.93 -23.71
N LYS A 23 77.05 -6.60 -24.88
CA LYS A 23 77.15 -5.92 -26.18
C LYS A 23 75.72 -5.81 -26.75
N PRO A 24 74.94 -4.78 -26.38
CA PRO A 24 73.61 -4.62 -26.95
C PRO A 24 73.76 -4.27 -28.44
N THR A 25 73.30 -5.14 -29.33
CA THR A 25 72.92 -4.72 -30.68
C THR A 25 71.64 -3.91 -30.51
N SER A 26 71.75 -2.58 -30.58
CA SER A 26 70.59 -1.69 -30.53
C SER A 26 69.61 -2.08 -31.64
N ALA A 27 68.43 -2.60 -31.28
CA ALA A 27 67.33 -2.75 -32.19
C ALA A 27 66.37 -1.57 -31.99
N GLU A 28 66.10 -0.83 -33.06
CA GLU A 28 65.15 0.28 -33.05
C GLU A 28 63.71 -0.29 -33.06
N VAL A 29 62.96 -0.07 -31.98
CA VAL A 29 61.55 -0.49 -31.91
C VAL A 29 60.69 0.62 -32.50
N LYS A 30 60.16 0.40 -33.70
CA LYS A 30 59.18 1.32 -34.30
C LYS A 30 57.90 1.30 -33.44
N GLU A 31 57.41 2.49 -33.06
CA GLU A 31 56.16 2.74 -32.31
C GLU A 31 56.16 2.55 -30.78
N ALA A 32 57.28 2.80 -30.08
CA ALA A 32 57.26 2.84 -28.61
C ALA A 32 56.37 3.99 -28.07
N LYS A 33 55.35 3.67 -27.28
CA LYS A 33 54.49 4.65 -26.57
C LYS A 33 55.05 4.97 -25.18
N ALA A 34 54.94 6.23 -24.76
CA ALA A 34 55.57 6.81 -23.57
C ALA A 34 55.21 6.17 -22.21
N THR A 35 54.23 5.25 -22.15
CA THR A 35 53.80 4.59 -20.91
C THR A 35 54.02 3.08 -20.92
N GLY A 36 54.63 2.52 -21.96
CA GLY A 36 54.93 1.09 -22.04
C GLY A 36 56.26 0.77 -21.39
N VAL A 37 56.27 -0.06 -20.34
CA VAL A 37 57.48 -0.78 -19.92
C VAL A 37 58.01 -1.54 -21.12
N VAL A 38 59.18 -1.14 -21.65
CA VAL A 38 59.79 -1.81 -22.80
C VAL A 38 60.64 -2.95 -22.27
N ASN A 39 60.18 -4.19 -22.44
CA ASN A 39 60.99 -5.37 -22.16
C ASN A 39 62.07 -5.51 -23.23
N TRP A 40 63.33 -5.33 -22.85
CA TRP A 40 64.46 -5.67 -23.72
C TRP A 40 64.82 -7.14 -23.51
N ILE A 41 64.97 -7.89 -24.61
CA ILE A 41 65.45 -9.28 -24.57
C ILE A 41 66.92 -9.26 -25.03
N CYS A 42 67.84 -9.66 -24.14
CA CYS A 42 69.22 -9.88 -24.52
C CYS A 42 69.34 -11.19 -25.30
N SER A 43 70.07 -11.18 -26.41
CA SER A 43 70.13 -12.32 -27.34
C SER A 43 71.09 -13.42 -26.91
N GLU A 44 72.11 -13.20 -26.05
CA GLU A 44 73.05 -14.26 -25.65
C GLU A 44 73.66 -14.05 -24.24
N GLY A 45 73.78 -15.16 -23.49
CA GLY A 45 74.39 -15.26 -22.15
C GLY A 45 73.71 -16.33 -21.26
N ASP A 46 74.47 -16.99 -20.38
CA ASP A 46 74.03 -18.16 -19.58
C ASP A 46 72.95 -17.87 -18.52
N SER A 47 72.62 -16.59 -18.30
CA SER A 47 71.51 -16.15 -17.45
C SER A 47 70.37 -15.61 -18.32
N LYS A 48 69.28 -16.37 -18.45
CA LYS A 48 68.04 -15.90 -19.07
C LYS A 48 67.52 -14.66 -18.33
N GLY A 49 67.58 -13.49 -18.97
CA GLY A 49 66.85 -12.28 -18.61
C GLY A 49 67.52 -11.40 -17.55
N CYS A 50 68.12 -10.28 -17.97
CA CYS A 50 68.44 -9.17 -17.08
C CYS A 50 67.20 -8.29 -16.92
N ILE A 51 66.72 -8.08 -15.69
CA ILE A 51 65.72 -7.05 -15.38
C ILE A 51 66.50 -5.76 -15.15
N CYS A 52 66.39 -4.81 -16.07
CA CYS A 52 66.88 -3.45 -15.86
C CYS A 52 65.75 -2.64 -15.23
N ASP A 53 66.00 -2.09 -14.04
CA ASP A 53 65.08 -1.17 -13.35
C ASP A 53 65.58 0.26 -13.62
N PRO A 54 64.99 1.00 -14.57
CA PRO A 54 65.44 2.36 -14.84
C PRO A 54 65.13 3.25 -13.64
N GLU A 55 66.14 3.97 -13.13
CA GLU A 55 65.91 5.06 -12.19
C GLU A 55 64.92 6.05 -12.82
N VAL A 56 63.71 6.09 -12.26
CA VAL A 56 62.67 7.03 -12.63
C VAL A 56 63.19 8.42 -12.29
N LYS A 57 63.78 9.12 -13.27
CA LYS A 57 63.97 10.56 -13.15
C LYS A 57 62.59 11.16 -13.03
N ASP A 58 62.38 11.87 -11.91
CA ASP A 58 61.13 12.50 -11.53
C ASP A 58 60.38 12.99 -12.76
N ALA A 59 59.17 12.45 -12.95
CA ALA A 59 58.26 12.96 -13.94
C ALA A 59 58.20 14.48 -13.76
N ILE A 60 58.51 15.23 -14.83
CA ILE A 60 58.19 16.65 -14.87
C ILE A 60 56.67 16.68 -14.73
N THR A 61 56.18 16.90 -13.52
CA THR A 61 54.81 17.35 -13.32
C THR A 61 54.75 18.69 -14.02
N ILE A 62 54.22 18.69 -15.24
CA ILE A 62 53.75 19.91 -15.86
C ILE A 62 52.58 20.34 -14.97
N TYR A 63 52.87 21.11 -13.92
CA TYR A 63 51.86 21.77 -13.10
C TYR A 63 51.34 22.94 -13.94
N ASP A 64 50.55 22.59 -14.94
CA ASP A 64 49.84 23.56 -15.75
C ASP A 64 48.67 24.08 -14.93
N VAL A 65 48.86 25.26 -14.36
CA VAL A 65 47.85 25.95 -13.54
C VAL A 65 46.59 26.20 -14.36
N ASP A 66 46.71 26.45 -15.66
CA ASP A 66 45.58 26.72 -16.55
C ASP A 66 44.81 25.44 -16.86
N PHE A 67 45.51 24.31 -17.08
CA PHE A 67 44.86 23.00 -17.22
C PHE A 67 44.18 22.59 -15.91
N ASN A 68 44.85 22.73 -14.77
CA ASN A 68 44.27 22.39 -13.48
C ASN A 68 43.09 23.32 -13.13
N GLN A 69 43.15 24.60 -13.45
CA GLN A 69 42.01 25.51 -13.32
C GLN A 69 40.88 25.19 -14.30
N ALA A 70 41.20 24.77 -15.54
CA ALA A 70 40.20 24.34 -16.50
C ALA A 70 39.50 23.06 -16.06
N VAL A 71 40.25 22.10 -15.49
CA VAL A 71 39.72 20.88 -14.89
C VAL A 71 38.90 21.22 -13.65
N LEU A 72 39.36 22.10 -12.77
CA LEU A 72 38.60 22.53 -11.59
C LEU A 72 37.32 23.29 -11.99
N LYS A 73 37.36 24.17 -13.00
CA LYS A 73 36.15 24.82 -13.55
C LYS A 73 35.22 23.84 -14.24
N ALA A 74 35.75 22.81 -14.91
CA ALA A 74 34.95 21.75 -15.49
C ALA A 74 34.30 20.89 -14.41
N ILE A 75 35.04 20.55 -13.35
CA ILE A 75 34.55 19.84 -12.17
C ILE A 75 33.53 20.69 -11.42
N GLU A 76 33.72 22.00 -11.30
CA GLU A 76 32.76 22.94 -10.66
C GLU A 76 31.47 23.06 -11.49
N LYS A 77 31.57 23.04 -12.82
CA LYS A 77 30.41 22.92 -13.73
C LYS A 77 29.74 21.55 -13.66
N LEU A 78 30.47 20.50 -13.30
CA LEU A 78 29.96 19.13 -13.13
C LEU A 78 29.50 18.83 -11.69
N SER A 79 29.93 19.63 -10.70
CA SER A 79 29.62 19.46 -9.28
C SER A 79 28.31 20.11 -8.88
N VAL A 80 27.56 20.65 -9.85
CA VAL A 80 26.11 20.78 -9.70
C VAL A 80 25.59 19.35 -9.60
N THR A 81 25.44 18.83 -8.38
CA THR A 81 24.64 17.63 -8.13
C THR A 81 23.37 17.79 -8.96
N PRO A 82 23.08 16.90 -9.93
CA PRO A 82 21.87 17.06 -10.73
C PRO A 82 20.71 17.15 -9.75
N ASP A 83 19.96 18.24 -9.80
CA ASP A 83 18.81 18.48 -8.93
C ASP A 83 17.98 17.19 -8.94
N ARG A 84 17.91 16.51 -7.79
CA ARG A 84 17.15 15.26 -7.72
C ARG A 84 15.70 15.61 -7.43
N PRO A 85 14.74 14.89 -8.02
CA PRO A 85 13.35 15.08 -7.66
C PRO A 85 13.14 14.86 -6.15
N ILE A 86 12.41 15.76 -5.50
CA ILE A 86 12.10 15.62 -4.08
C ILE A 86 10.90 14.68 -3.96
N ILE A 87 11.09 13.53 -3.32
CA ILE A 87 10.07 12.49 -3.18
C ILE A 87 9.62 12.42 -1.72
N ASP A 88 8.31 12.31 -1.54
CA ASP A 88 7.66 12.12 -0.25
C ASP A 88 6.65 10.96 -0.36
N CYS A 89 6.83 9.92 0.46
CA CYS A 89 5.93 8.79 0.58
C CYS A 89 5.17 8.93 1.90
N SER A 90 3.87 9.18 1.84
CA SER A 90 3.04 9.38 3.02
C SER A 90 2.05 8.22 3.17
N GLY A 91 1.93 7.71 4.39
CA GLY A 91 0.99 6.64 4.74
C GLY A 91 1.53 5.22 4.57
N GLU A 92 0.66 4.24 4.82
CA GLU A 92 0.99 2.83 4.74
C GLU A 92 1.16 2.35 3.28
N VAL A 93 1.70 1.14 3.13
CA VAL A 93 1.83 0.46 1.84
C VAL A 93 0.49 -0.19 1.49
N SER A 94 -0.03 0.07 0.29
CA SER A 94 -1.25 -0.55 -0.21
C SER A 94 -1.00 -1.94 -0.80
N ASP A 95 -2.06 -2.72 -1.04
CA ASP A 95 -1.95 -4.00 -1.75
C ASP A 95 -1.72 -3.84 -3.26
N VAL A 96 -1.75 -2.62 -3.80
CA VAL A 96 -1.73 -2.38 -5.24
C VAL A 96 -0.29 -2.43 -5.79
N PRO A 97 -0.01 -3.23 -6.83
CA PRO A 97 1.30 -3.23 -7.49
C PRO A 97 1.60 -1.90 -8.17
N SER A 98 2.77 -1.33 -7.88
CA SER A 98 3.22 -0.06 -8.46
C SER A 98 3.46 -0.12 -9.97
N LYS A 99 3.73 -1.32 -10.51
CA LYS A 99 3.95 -1.56 -11.94
C LYS A 99 2.80 -1.11 -12.85
N PHE A 100 1.58 -1.03 -12.33
CA PHE A 100 0.43 -0.60 -13.14
C PHE A 100 0.35 0.91 -13.35
N VAL A 101 1.03 1.70 -12.52
CA VAL A 101 0.87 3.16 -12.50
C VAL A 101 1.22 3.78 -13.84
N VAL A 102 2.48 3.62 -14.27
CA VAL A 102 3.06 4.37 -15.40
C VAL A 102 2.37 4.07 -16.72
N GLU A 103 2.07 2.79 -16.98
CA GLU A 103 1.52 2.37 -18.28
C GLU A 103 0.00 2.35 -18.33
N LYS A 104 -0.69 2.22 -17.19
CA LYS A 104 -2.13 2.06 -17.14
C LYS A 104 -2.79 3.12 -16.29
N THR A 105 -2.60 3.06 -14.98
CA THR A 105 -3.43 3.79 -14.01
C THR A 105 -3.34 5.30 -14.18
N SER A 106 -2.13 5.84 -14.43
CA SER A 106 -1.94 7.29 -14.63
C SER A 106 -2.05 7.75 -16.08
N SER A 107 -2.28 6.86 -17.05
CA SER A 107 -2.17 7.15 -18.48
C SER A 107 -3.13 8.27 -18.94
N SER A 108 -4.43 8.15 -18.63
CA SER A 108 -5.42 9.16 -19.00
C SER A 108 -5.17 10.50 -18.31
N PHE A 109 -4.71 10.48 -17.05
CA PHE A 109 -4.37 11.70 -16.33
C PHE A 109 -3.16 12.40 -16.97
N CYS A 110 -2.10 11.65 -17.29
CA CYS A 110 -0.93 12.20 -17.96
C CYS A 110 -1.28 12.79 -19.33
N ASN A 111 -2.15 12.13 -20.10
CA ASN A 111 -2.62 12.69 -21.38
C ASN A 111 -3.36 14.03 -21.21
N GLU A 112 -3.94 14.30 -20.04
CA GLU A 112 -4.61 15.56 -19.74
C GLU A 112 -3.62 16.63 -19.29
N VAL A 113 -2.71 16.30 -18.36
CA VAL A 113 -1.65 17.20 -17.91
C VAL A 113 -0.78 17.68 -19.07
N MET A 114 -0.37 16.76 -19.95
CA MET A 114 0.55 17.07 -21.05
C MET A 114 -0.06 17.99 -22.13
N LYS A 115 -1.38 18.24 -22.12
CA LYS A 115 -2.01 19.21 -23.04
C LYS A 115 -1.69 20.65 -22.66
N ASP A 116 -1.56 20.92 -21.37
CA ASP A 116 -1.29 22.26 -20.84
C ASP A 116 -0.59 22.15 -19.48
N LEU A 117 0.74 22.23 -19.50
CA LEU A 117 1.57 22.16 -18.30
C LEU A 117 1.48 23.40 -17.41
N SER A 118 0.83 24.47 -17.86
CA SER A 118 0.60 25.68 -17.07
C SER A 118 -0.65 25.57 -16.18
N LYS A 119 -1.52 24.59 -16.47
CA LYS A 119 -2.78 24.41 -15.77
C LYS A 119 -2.63 23.44 -14.60
N GLU A 120 -3.07 23.89 -13.42
CA GLU A 120 -3.21 23.02 -12.26
C GLU A 120 -4.35 22.02 -12.48
N LEU A 121 -4.06 20.75 -12.17
CA LEU A 121 -4.98 19.63 -12.22
C LEU A 121 -5.02 18.98 -10.84
N VAL A 122 -5.76 19.58 -9.92
CA VAL A 122 -6.07 19.04 -8.58
C VAL A 122 -7.46 18.43 -8.60
N ASP A 123 -7.63 17.32 -9.33
CA ASP A 123 -8.95 16.73 -9.46
C ASP A 123 -9.22 15.72 -8.32
N ALA A 124 -9.38 16.23 -7.10
CA ALA A 124 -9.83 15.43 -5.95
C ALA A 124 -11.24 14.83 -6.16
N GLY A 125 -11.96 15.26 -7.20
CA GLY A 125 -13.29 14.75 -7.54
C GLY A 125 -13.30 13.57 -8.53
N THR A 126 -12.27 13.43 -9.37
CA THR A 126 -12.23 12.41 -10.42
C THR A 126 -11.34 11.24 -10.02
N ALA A 127 -11.97 10.13 -9.64
CA ALA A 127 -11.27 8.87 -9.43
C ALA A 127 -10.97 8.18 -10.76
N TYR A 128 -9.86 7.46 -10.80
CA TYR A 128 -9.49 6.55 -11.87
C TYR A 128 -9.55 5.10 -11.36
N ASP A 129 -9.89 4.16 -12.25
CA ASP A 129 -9.72 2.74 -11.97
C ASP A 129 -8.29 2.28 -12.26
N ILE A 130 -7.98 1.02 -11.96
CA ILE A 130 -6.65 0.43 -12.19
C ILE A 130 -6.18 0.51 -13.66
N ASN A 131 -7.09 0.63 -14.62
CA ASN A 131 -6.77 0.75 -16.04
C ASN A 131 -6.69 2.22 -16.52
N GLY A 132 -6.81 3.18 -15.61
CA GLY A 132 -6.75 4.61 -15.93
C GLY A 132 -8.05 5.17 -16.52
N ILE A 133 -9.18 4.48 -16.34
CA ILE A 133 -10.50 4.96 -16.80
C ILE A 133 -11.13 5.83 -15.71
N LYS A 134 -11.62 7.01 -16.08
CA LYS A 134 -12.36 7.91 -15.16
C LYS A 134 -13.62 7.20 -14.63
N VAL A 135 -13.81 7.21 -13.31
CA VAL A 135 -14.95 6.61 -12.61
C VAL A 135 -15.88 7.72 -12.10
N PRO A 136 -17.06 7.92 -12.72
CA PRO A 136 -18.07 8.85 -12.22
C PRO A 136 -18.60 8.39 -10.86
N ARG A 137 -18.82 9.32 -9.91
CA ARG A 137 -19.38 9.05 -8.56
C ARG A 137 -20.64 8.16 -8.56
N LEU A 138 -21.48 8.21 -9.60
CA LEU A 138 -22.75 7.45 -9.68
C LEU A 138 -22.60 5.94 -9.95
N LYS A 139 -21.47 5.46 -10.51
CA LYS A 139 -21.25 4.01 -10.73
C LYS A 139 -20.98 3.24 -9.43
N MET A 140 -20.82 3.94 -8.30
CA MET A 140 -20.51 3.38 -6.98
C MET A 140 -21.62 2.45 -6.45
N ASN A 141 -22.90 2.78 -6.68
CA ASN A 141 -24.02 2.03 -6.08
C ASN A 141 -24.36 0.72 -6.81
N LYS A 142 -24.03 0.58 -8.10
CA LYS A 142 -24.35 -0.62 -8.89
C LYS A 142 -23.29 -1.72 -8.73
N ALA A 143 -22.01 -1.37 -8.65
CA ALA A 143 -20.92 -2.34 -8.48
C ALA A 143 -20.97 -3.04 -7.11
N MET A 144 -21.34 -2.32 -6.04
CA MET A 144 -21.50 -2.92 -4.70
C MET A 144 -22.63 -3.96 -4.64
N LYS A 145 -23.71 -3.79 -5.41
CA LYS A 145 -24.84 -4.75 -5.43
C LYS A 145 -24.50 -6.10 -6.06
N GLN A 146 -23.57 -6.15 -7.03
CA GLN A 146 -23.21 -7.40 -7.71
C GLN A 146 -22.21 -8.26 -6.92
N ILE A 147 -21.40 -7.67 -6.03
CA ILE A 147 -20.35 -8.39 -5.30
C ILE A 147 -20.90 -9.20 -4.11
N VAL A 148 -22.02 -8.79 -3.51
CA VAL A 148 -22.67 -9.55 -2.42
C VAL A 148 -23.05 -10.97 -2.86
N GLN A 149 -23.25 -11.20 -4.16
CA GLN A 149 -23.60 -12.51 -4.70
C GLN A 149 -22.40 -13.43 -5.01
N SER A 150 -21.14 -12.95 -5.02
CA SER A 150 -20.00 -13.75 -5.53
C SER A 150 -18.95 -14.18 -4.49
N LYS A 151 -19.09 -13.85 -3.20
CA LYS A 151 -18.11 -14.26 -2.17
C LYS A 151 -18.30 -15.70 -1.68
N ARG A 152 -17.89 -16.66 -2.51
CA ARG A 152 -17.31 -17.95 -2.09
C ARG A 152 -16.16 -18.32 -3.01
N SER A 153 -14.95 -17.89 -2.67
CA SER A 153 -13.74 -18.71 -2.81
C SER A 153 -12.54 -17.96 -2.22
N LEU A 154 -12.00 -18.48 -1.12
CA LEU A 154 -10.61 -18.26 -0.76
C LEU A 154 -9.77 -19.04 -1.77
N SER A 155 -9.26 -18.37 -2.81
CA SER A 155 -8.42 -19.00 -3.82
C SER A 155 -6.95 -18.64 -3.60
N ALA A 156 -6.13 -19.68 -3.63
CA ALA A 156 -4.70 -19.74 -3.40
C ALA A 156 -3.88 -18.71 -4.21
N ARG A 157 -2.68 -18.39 -3.68
CA ARG A 157 -1.66 -17.54 -4.31
C ARG A 157 -1.22 -18.12 -5.66
N SER A 158 -1.85 -17.68 -6.75
CA SER A 158 -1.28 -17.76 -8.10
C SER A 158 -0.41 -16.53 -8.37
N SER A 159 0.80 -16.77 -8.86
CA SER A 159 1.91 -15.83 -9.06
C SER A 159 1.74 -14.81 -10.20
N ILE A 160 0.51 -14.59 -10.68
CA ILE A 160 0.23 -13.58 -11.71
C ILE A 160 -0.73 -12.55 -11.13
N GLU A 161 -0.17 -11.40 -10.74
CA GLU A 161 -0.96 -10.24 -10.35
C GLU A 161 -1.70 -9.69 -11.56
N ARG A 162 -3.02 -9.90 -11.59
CA ARG A 162 -3.91 -9.35 -12.63
C ARG A 162 -4.51 -8.04 -12.14
N SER A 163 -4.56 -7.03 -13.00
CA SER A 163 -5.15 -5.72 -12.68
C SER A 163 -6.61 -5.84 -12.22
N GLU A 164 -7.34 -6.87 -12.69
CA GLU A 164 -8.73 -7.13 -12.31
C GLU A 164 -8.99 -7.24 -10.80
N ARG A 165 -8.00 -7.70 -10.02
CA ARG A 165 -8.10 -7.79 -8.56
C ARG A 165 -8.21 -6.42 -7.86
N TYR A 166 -7.83 -5.36 -8.57
CA TYR A 166 -7.75 -4.00 -8.03
C TYR A 166 -8.79 -3.06 -8.66
N ARG A 167 -9.79 -3.58 -9.37
CA ARG A 167 -10.86 -2.77 -10.00
C ARG A 167 -11.68 -1.94 -9.01
N ASP A 168 -11.71 -2.35 -7.74
CA ASP A 168 -12.47 -1.66 -6.70
C ASP A 168 -11.66 -0.57 -5.99
N TYR A 169 -10.34 -0.53 -6.19
CA TYR A 169 -9.51 0.58 -5.75
C TYR A 169 -9.79 1.84 -6.56
N ARG A 170 -9.58 2.99 -5.92
CA ARG A 170 -9.69 4.30 -6.58
C ARG A 170 -8.36 5.00 -6.51
N PHE A 171 -7.96 5.56 -7.64
CA PHE A 171 -6.71 6.24 -7.81
C PHE A 171 -6.98 7.70 -8.12
N TYR A 172 -6.33 8.58 -7.39
CA TYR A 172 -6.42 10.02 -7.56
C TYR A 172 -5.03 10.52 -7.92
N PHE A 173 -4.97 11.38 -8.92
CA PHE A 173 -3.73 11.98 -9.39
C PHE A 173 -3.89 13.49 -9.38
N SER A 174 -2.80 14.19 -9.06
CA SER A 174 -2.78 15.64 -9.13
C SER A 174 -1.46 16.16 -9.67
N TYR A 175 -1.53 17.33 -10.30
CA TYR A 175 -0.40 18.07 -10.83
C TYR A 175 -0.56 19.54 -10.49
N THR A 176 0.44 20.11 -9.83
CA THR A 176 0.53 21.54 -9.52
C THR A 176 1.76 22.11 -10.22
N PRO A 177 1.61 23.04 -11.17
CA PRO A 177 2.74 23.66 -11.86
C PRO A 177 3.56 24.53 -10.89
N LYS A 178 4.86 24.64 -11.14
CA LYS A 178 5.77 25.52 -10.42
C LYS A 178 6.66 26.28 -11.38
N SER A 179 7.03 27.49 -10.98
CA SER A 179 8.06 28.24 -11.70
C SER A 179 9.42 27.58 -11.46
N GLY A 180 10.16 27.30 -12.53
CA GLY A 180 11.48 26.69 -12.48
C GLY A 180 11.75 25.77 -13.68
N ASP A 181 12.98 25.31 -13.78
CA ASP A 181 13.38 24.32 -14.78
C ASP A 181 12.94 22.92 -14.38
N CYS A 182 12.58 22.11 -15.38
CA CYS A 182 12.20 20.72 -15.14
C CYS A 182 13.45 19.86 -15.01
N ILE A 183 13.49 19.04 -13.96
CA ILE A 183 14.54 18.04 -13.75
C ILE A 183 14.41 16.89 -14.77
N VAL A 184 13.19 16.62 -15.25
CA VAL A 184 12.90 15.58 -16.24
C VAL A 184 12.42 16.19 -17.56
N PRO A 185 12.61 15.52 -18.71
CA PRO A 185 12.22 16.06 -20.03
C PRO A 185 10.74 16.48 -20.10
N LYS A 186 10.49 17.67 -20.66
CA LYS A 186 9.14 18.27 -20.72
C LYS A 186 8.17 17.45 -21.57
N GLU A 187 8.64 16.78 -22.61
CA GLU A 187 7.85 16.00 -23.57
C GLU A 187 7.25 14.73 -22.93
N THR A 188 7.88 14.25 -21.86
CA THR A 188 7.48 13.02 -21.14
C THR A 188 7.36 13.26 -19.63
N LEU A 189 7.16 14.53 -19.24
CA LEU A 189 7.22 15.02 -17.86
C LEU A 189 6.38 14.17 -16.90
N CYS A 190 5.09 14.00 -17.19
CA CYS A 190 4.18 13.26 -16.32
C CYS A 190 4.57 11.77 -16.18
N ARG A 191 4.91 11.11 -17.30
CA ARG A 191 5.28 9.70 -17.30
C ARG A 191 6.58 9.47 -16.53
N ASN A 192 7.57 10.35 -16.72
CA ASN A 192 8.84 10.26 -16.02
C ASN A 192 8.69 10.56 -14.52
N ALA A 193 7.88 11.55 -14.16
CA ALA A 193 7.59 11.85 -12.75
C ALA A 193 7.03 10.61 -12.02
N TYR A 194 6.01 9.95 -12.57
CA TYR A 194 5.48 8.72 -11.98
C TYR A 194 6.44 7.53 -12.06
N ALA A 195 7.26 7.42 -13.12
CA ALA A 195 8.28 6.39 -13.20
C ALA A 195 9.35 6.55 -12.10
N HIS A 196 9.72 7.79 -11.76
CA HIS A 196 10.59 8.08 -10.63
C HIS A 196 9.93 7.73 -9.30
N LEU A 197 8.64 8.04 -9.11
CA LEU A 197 7.89 7.61 -7.92
C LEU A 197 7.82 6.09 -7.78
N VAL A 198 7.53 5.38 -8.86
CA VAL A 198 7.49 3.90 -8.84
C VAL A 198 8.85 3.31 -8.48
N LYS A 199 9.95 3.84 -9.02
CA LYS A 199 11.33 3.38 -8.72
C LYS A 199 11.85 3.81 -7.34
N SER A 200 11.13 4.67 -6.64
CA SER A 200 11.49 5.14 -5.31
C SER A 200 11.01 4.17 -4.23
N SER A 201 11.28 4.51 -2.98
CA SER A 201 10.71 3.84 -1.81
C SER A 201 9.17 3.92 -1.74
N CYS A 202 8.49 4.70 -2.59
CA CYS A 202 7.03 4.74 -2.62
C CYS A 202 6.41 3.61 -3.46
N GLY A 203 7.22 2.91 -4.27
CA GLY A 203 6.75 1.92 -5.24
C GLY A 203 7.55 0.61 -5.28
N THR A 204 8.71 0.54 -4.62
CA THR A 204 9.62 -0.61 -4.68
C THR A 204 10.18 -0.97 -3.32
N ASN A 205 10.62 -2.22 -3.17
CA ASN A 205 11.40 -2.70 -2.03
C ASN A 205 10.70 -2.62 -0.66
N HIS A 206 9.37 -2.79 -0.61
CA HIS A 206 8.61 -2.86 0.64
C HIS A 206 8.72 -4.24 1.34
N ALA A 207 9.93 -4.81 1.39
CA ALA A 207 10.24 -6.10 2.00
C ALA A 207 9.23 -7.21 1.61
N SER A 208 8.51 -7.78 2.59
CA SER A 208 7.54 -8.86 2.39
C SER A 208 6.35 -8.47 1.51
N ALA A 209 6.07 -7.18 1.34
CA ALA A 209 4.96 -6.69 0.51
C ALA A 209 5.32 -6.65 -0.98
N GLY A 210 6.61 -6.60 -1.34
CA GLY A 210 7.12 -6.49 -2.71
C GLY A 210 6.94 -5.08 -3.31
N ASP A 211 6.82 -5.00 -4.63
CA ASP A 211 6.67 -3.73 -5.37
C ASP A 211 5.21 -3.22 -5.30
N ARG A 212 4.92 -2.48 -4.24
CA ARG A 212 3.60 -1.95 -3.89
C ARG A 212 3.59 -0.43 -3.90
N MET A 213 2.43 0.15 -4.16
CA MET A 213 2.23 1.59 -4.03
C MET A 213 2.03 1.96 -2.56
N SER A 214 2.69 3.03 -2.12
CA SER A 214 2.25 3.77 -0.91
C SER A 214 0.88 4.40 -1.14
N TYR A 215 0.04 4.44 -0.10
CA TYR A 215 -1.31 5.01 -0.20
C TYR A 215 -1.31 6.48 -0.64
N ALA A 216 -0.28 7.25 -0.29
CA ALA A 216 -0.04 8.57 -0.86
C ALA A 216 1.44 8.75 -1.20
N ALA A 217 1.72 9.41 -2.31
CA ALA A 217 3.08 9.80 -2.65
C ALA A 217 3.09 11.10 -3.45
N SER A 218 4.18 11.85 -3.35
CA SER A 218 4.40 13.03 -4.17
C SER A 218 5.84 13.15 -4.64
N ILE A 219 6.02 13.75 -5.81
CA ILE A 219 7.32 14.07 -6.40
C ILE A 219 7.32 15.50 -6.90
N ASP A 220 8.34 16.25 -6.53
CA ASP A 220 8.65 17.57 -7.07
C ASP A 220 9.74 17.43 -8.12
N VAL A 221 9.45 17.81 -9.36
CA VAL A 221 10.38 17.75 -10.50
C VAL A 221 10.91 19.13 -10.90
N GLY A 222 10.89 20.09 -9.97
CA GLY A 222 11.37 21.47 -10.16
C GLY A 222 10.29 22.36 -10.76
N CYS A 223 9.86 22.05 -11.98
CA CYS A 223 8.83 22.81 -12.70
C CYS A 223 7.39 22.42 -12.34
N GLY A 224 7.20 21.47 -11.42
CA GLY A 224 5.87 21.06 -10.99
C GLY A 224 5.91 19.91 -10.00
N LYS A 225 4.79 19.73 -9.28
CA LYS A 225 4.62 18.67 -8.29
C LYS A 225 3.52 17.71 -8.73
N PHE A 226 3.84 16.43 -8.77
CA PHE A 226 2.88 15.35 -9.04
C PHE A 226 2.56 14.60 -7.75
N LYS A 227 1.31 14.15 -7.59
CA LYS A 227 0.91 13.31 -6.47
C LYS A 227 -0.01 12.19 -6.92
N TRP A 228 0.08 11.04 -6.27
CA TRP A 228 -0.97 10.03 -6.28
C TRP A 228 -1.57 9.85 -4.89
N GLN A 229 -2.82 9.39 -4.88
CA GLN A 229 -3.48 8.87 -3.70
C GLN A 229 -4.30 7.63 -4.09
N VAL A 230 -4.20 6.60 -3.27
CA VAL A 230 -4.91 5.32 -3.42
C VAL A 230 -5.98 5.26 -2.34
N GLU A 231 -7.20 4.94 -2.71
CA GLU A 231 -8.26 4.61 -1.76
C GLU A 231 -8.61 3.12 -1.89
N LYS A 232 -8.54 2.42 -0.75
CA LYS A 232 -9.01 1.04 -0.64
C LYS A 232 -10.54 1.02 -0.77
N PRO A 233 -11.13 0.02 -1.45
CA PRO A 233 -12.57 -0.16 -1.38
C PRO A 233 -13.04 -0.27 0.07
N LYS A 234 -14.16 0.39 0.39
CA LYS A 234 -14.82 0.20 1.68
C LYS A 234 -15.11 -1.28 1.86
N GLU A 235 -14.63 -1.84 2.96
CA GLU A 235 -14.92 -3.24 3.27
C GLU A 235 -16.43 -3.42 3.36
N PRO A 236 -16.99 -4.47 2.75
CA PRO A 236 -18.41 -4.72 2.87
C PRO A 236 -18.74 -4.92 4.34
N LEU A 237 -19.73 -4.18 4.82
CA LEU A 237 -20.19 -4.28 6.20
C LEU A 237 -20.56 -5.74 6.51
N PRO A 238 -20.30 -6.20 7.75
CA PRO A 238 -20.57 -7.58 8.12
C PRO A 238 -22.06 -7.89 7.98
N MET A 239 -22.37 -9.10 7.48
CA MET A 239 -23.74 -9.60 7.52
C MET A 239 -24.11 -9.99 8.95
N PRO A 240 -25.40 -9.88 9.35
CA PRO A 240 -25.84 -10.30 10.67
C PRO A 240 -25.46 -11.75 10.99
N THR A 241 -24.79 -11.96 12.11
CA THR A 241 -24.46 -13.28 12.64
C THR A 241 -24.85 -13.34 14.11
N LEU A 242 -24.98 -14.55 14.65
CA LEU A 242 -25.30 -14.76 16.06
C LEU A 242 -24.04 -14.64 16.91
N GLY A 243 -24.09 -13.76 17.90
CA GLY A 243 -23.07 -13.58 18.91
C GLY A 243 -23.12 -14.63 20.02
N ARG A 244 -22.28 -14.44 21.03
CA ARG A 244 -22.29 -15.26 22.25
C ARG A 244 -23.27 -14.68 23.27
N THR A 245 -23.92 -15.55 24.03
CA THR A 245 -24.72 -15.16 25.19
C THR A 245 -23.82 -14.53 26.26
N GLN A 246 -24.28 -13.45 26.87
CA GLN A 246 -23.65 -12.75 27.98
C GLN A 246 -24.64 -12.66 29.14
N CYS A 247 -24.21 -13.04 30.34
CA CYS A 247 -25.08 -13.10 31.51
C CYS A 247 -25.03 -11.79 32.29
N HIS A 248 -26.18 -11.41 32.87
CA HIS A 248 -26.22 -10.26 33.76
C HIS A 248 -25.61 -10.59 35.12
N ASP A 249 -24.84 -9.66 35.66
CA ASP A 249 -24.29 -9.74 37.02
C ASP A 249 -25.30 -9.25 38.07
N LYS A 250 -26.23 -8.39 37.65
CA LYS A 250 -27.29 -7.76 38.44
C LYS A 250 -28.64 -8.38 38.06
N HIS A 251 -29.68 -8.21 38.87
CA HIS A 251 -31.05 -8.74 38.66
C HIS A 251 -31.31 -10.19 39.15
N LYS A 252 -30.87 -10.56 40.36
CA LYS A 252 -31.12 -11.92 40.89
C LYS A 252 -32.56 -12.09 41.37
N HIS A 253 -33.14 -13.28 41.12
CA HIS A 253 -34.46 -13.66 41.62
C HIS A 253 -34.46 -15.14 42.07
N PRO A 254 -35.15 -15.52 43.17
CA PRO A 254 -35.07 -16.87 43.73
C PRO A 254 -35.51 -18.00 42.78
N ASP A 255 -36.56 -17.79 42.00
CA ASP A 255 -36.99 -18.77 40.98
C ASP A 255 -37.86 -18.12 39.89
N VAL A 256 -37.61 -18.44 38.62
CA VAL A 256 -38.46 -18.05 37.48
C VAL A 256 -38.93 -19.33 36.83
N GLN A 257 -40.21 -19.65 36.91
CA GLN A 257 -40.71 -20.90 36.36
C GLN A 257 -40.45 -20.98 34.85
N GLY A 258 -39.74 -22.03 34.44
CA GLY A 258 -39.29 -22.16 33.05
C GLY A 258 -40.42 -22.19 32.01
N SER A 259 -41.62 -22.68 32.35
CA SER A 259 -42.79 -22.65 31.46
C SER A 259 -43.34 -21.24 31.27
N LEU A 260 -43.36 -20.43 32.34
CA LEU A 260 -43.79 -19.03 32.29
C LEU A 260 -42.84 -18.18 31.44
N GLN A 261 -41.54 -18.38 31.59
CA GLN A 261 -40.54 -17.68 30.79
C GLN A 261 -40.65 -18.02 29.29
N ASP A 262 -40.90 -19.29 28.98
CA ASP A 262 -41.08 -19.76 27.59
C ASP A 262 -42.38 -19.23 26.97
N GLY A 263 -43.48 -19.22 27.72
CA GLY A 263 -44.74 -18.65 27.26
C GLY A 263 -44.65 -17.13 27.04
N SER A 264 -44.02 -16.41 27.97
CA SER A 264 -43.89 -14.95 27.94
C SER A 264 -42.96 -14.48 26.81
N SER A 265 -41.85 -15.19 26.56
CA SER A 265 -40.96 -14.89 25.44
C SER A 265 -41.67 -15.09 24.10
N LYS A 266 -42.37 -16.22 23.92
CA LYS A 266 -43.15 -16.50 22.70
C LYS A 266 -44.26 -15.47 22.47
N PHE A 267 -44.95 -15.05 23.53
CA PHE A 267 -45.99 -14.02 23.42
C PHE A 267 -45.43 -12.68 22.93
N GLY A 268 -44.36 -12.19 23.58
CA GLY A 268 -43.72 -10.93 23.19
C GLY A 268 -43.17 -10.99 21.76
N CYS A 269 -42.44 -12.06 21.43
CA CYS A 269 -41.89 -12.27 20.09
C CYS A 269 -42.98 -12.39 19.02
N LYS A 270 -44.10 -13.08 19.28
CA LYS A 270 -45.23 -13.13 18.35
C LYS A 270 -45.88 -11.75 18.15
N LYS A 271 -46.00 -10.96 19.22
CA LYS A 271 -46.58 -9.61 19.19
C LYS A 271 -45.72 -8.65 18.36
N TYR A 272 -44.40 -8.71 18.50
CA TYR A 272 -43.47 -7.74 17.89
C TYR A 272 -42.66 -8.29 16.70
N GLY A 273 -42.80 -9.57 16.35
CA GLY A 273 -41.97 -10.23 15.34
C GLY A 273 -42.13 -9.70 13.91
N HIS A 274 -43.22 -9.00 13.63
CA HIS A 274 -43.45 -8.31 12.35
C HIS A 274 -42.63 -7.01 12.22
N VAL A 275 -42.05 -6.52 13.31
CA VAL A 275 -41.25 -5.28 13.34
C VAL A 275 -39.85 -5.55 12.79
N LYS A 276 -39.32 -4.55 12.10
CA LYS A 276 -37.91 -4.46 11.76
C LYS A 276 -37.33 -3.23 12.44
N LEU A 277 -36.12 -3.37 12.95
CA LEU A 277 -35.41 -2.29 13.63
C LEU A 277 -34.19 -1.87 12.81
N LYS A 278 -33.87 -0.58 12.86
CA LYS A 278 -32.65 0.04 12.33
C LYS A 278 -32.06 1.03 13.34
N ALA A 279 -30.89 1.57 13.02
CA ALA A 279 -30.21 2.56 13.85
C ALA A 279 -31.13 3.76 14.16
N GLY A 280 -31.21 4.13 15.44
CA GLY A 280 -32.02 5.23 15.94
C GLY A 280 -33.47 4.87 16.29
N ASP A 281 -33.93 3.66 15.95
CA ASP A 281 -35.27 3.22 16.36
C ASP A 281 -35.35 2.99 17.87
N LYS A 282 -36.55 3.20 18.43
CA LYS A 282 -36.81 2.93 19.85
C LYS A 282 -36.75 1.43 20.12
N ALA A 283 -36.19 1.06 21.26
CA ALA A 283 -36.22 -0.31 21.75
C ALA A 283 -37.65 -0.80 21.97
N ILE A 284 -37.85 -2.11 21.87
CA ILE A 284 -39.11 -2.80 22.09
C ILE A 284 -39.04 -3.52 23.44
N PRO A 285 -39.48 -2.89 24.54
CA PRO A 285 -39.59 -3.56 25.83
C PRO A 285 -40.93 -4.29 25.96
N TRP A 286 -40.94 -5.39 26.70
CA TRP A 286 -42.16 -5.92 27.29
C TRP A 286 -41.87 -6.55 28.64
N GLN A 287 -42.91 -6.61 29.46
CA GLN A 287 -42.87 -7.17 30.80
C GLN A 287 -43.94 -8.24 30.92
N ALA A 288 -43.59 -9.32 31.61
CA ALA A 288 -44.54 -10.29 32.12
C ALA A 288 -44.39 -10.32 33.64
N TYR A 289 -45.50 -10.31 34.37
CA TYR A 289 -45.49 -10.43 35.81
C TYR A 289 -46.27 -11.67 36.23
N TYR A 290 -45.84 -12.31 37.31
CA TYR A 290 -46.52 -13.45 37.89
C TYR A 290 -46.54 -13.31 39.40
N THR A 291 -47.73 -13.42 40.00
CA THR A 291 -47.92 -13.33 41.45
C THR A 291 -48.07 -14.72 42.03
N TRP A 292 -47.26 -15.00 43.06
CA TRP A 292 -47.24 -16.26 43.80
C TRP A 292 -48.28 -16.24 44.92
N ALA A 293 -48.53 -17.41 45.52
CA ALA A 293 -49.22 -17.46 46.81
C ALA A 293 -48.45 -16.59 47.84
N TYR A 294 -49.18 -15.92 48.73
CA TYR A 294 -48.63 -14.98 49.74
C TYR A 294 -48.12 -13.62 49.23
N GLY A 295 -48.44 -13.22 47.99
CA GLY A 295 -48.26 -11.83 47.53
C GLY A 295 -46.87 -11.46 46.99
N MET A 296 -45.95 -12.43 46.89
CA MET A 296 -44.68 -12.24 46.19
C MET A 296 -44.93 -12.16 44.67
N SER A 297 -44.22 -11.30 43.95
CA SER A 297 -44.36 -11.14 42.50
C SER A 297 -43.02 -11.22 41.80
N THR A 298 -42.99 -11.93 40.67
CA THR A 298 -41.82 -12.01 39.80
C THR A 298 -42.08 -11.19 38.55
N HIS A 299 -41.17 -10.26 38.27
CA HIS A 299 -41.20 -9.40 37.10
C HIS A 299 -40.16 -9.88 36.09
N MET A 300 -40.62 -10.44 34.98
CA MET A 300 -39.77 -10.82 33.85
C MET A 300 -39.77 -9.69 32.83
N TRP A 301 -38.59 -9.16 32.56
CA TRP A 301 -38.39 -8.09 31.60
C TRP A 301 -37.68 -8.61 30.36
N TYR A 302 -38.07 -8.05 29.23
CA TYR A 302 -37.53 -8.39 27.93
C TYR A 302 -37.37 -7.12 27.12
N LYS A 303 -36.35 -7.12 26.25
CA LYS A 303 -36.09 -5.98 25.37
C LYS A 303 -35.41 -6.44 24.09
N VAL A 304 -35.87 -5.93 22.96
CA VAL A 304 -35.13 -5.98 21.70
C VAL A 304 -34.72 -4.56 21.33
N SER A 305 -33.44 -4.34 21.06
CA SER A 305 -32.90 -3.01 20.76
C SER A 305 -31.82 -3.03 19.69
N TRP A 306 -31.73 -1.96 18.90
CA TRP A 306 -30.56 -1.72 18.05
C TRP A 306 -29.35 -1.33 18.92
N ILE A 307 -28.19 -1.93 18.65
CA ILE A 307 -26.95 -1.62 19.36
C ILE A 307 -26.38 -0.30 18.81
N GLU A 308 -26.14 0.66 19.69
CA GLU A 308 -25.60 1.97 19.31
C GLU A 308 -24.24 1.83 18.61
N GLY A 309 -24.06 2.55 17.52
CA GLY A 309 -22.83 2.50 16.71
C GLY A 309 -22.63 1.21 15.91
N CYS A 310 -23.56 0.25 15.94
CA CYS A 310 -23.44 -0.97 15.16
C CYS A 310 -23.75 -0.73 13.68
N GLU A 311 -22.84 -1.19 12.81
CA GLU A 311 -22.98 -1.17 11.36
C GLU A 311 -23.14 -2.59 10.79
N THR A 312 -23.98 -2.74 9.77
CA THR A 312 -24.28 -4.04 9.16
C THR A 312 -24.56 -3.88 7.67
N GLY A 313 -24.35 -4.96 6.92
CA GLY A 313 -24.61 -5.00 5.46
C GLY A 313 -26.09 -4.81 5.07
N VAL A 314 -27.02 -4.83 6.04
CA VAL A 314 -28.45 -4.67 5.82
C VAL A 314 -28.95 -3.35 6.43
N GLY A 315 -29.90 -2.67 5.79
CA GLY A 315 -30.42 -1.38 6.28
C GLY A 315 -31.34 -1.48 7.51
N GLU A 316 -31.90 -2.66 7.76
CA GLU A 316 -32.81 -2.98 8.86
C GLU A 316 -32.77 -4.49 9.13
N GLN A 317 -33.07 -4.91 10.36
CA GLN A 317 -33.10 -6.32 10.75
C GLN A 317 -34.48 -6.71 11.30
N SER A 318 -34.95 -7.90 10.93
CA SER A 318 -36.20 -8.46 11.46
C SER A 318 -36.02 -8.81 12.94
N VAL A 319 -36.98 -8.40 13.75
CA VAL A 319 -37.04 -8.78 15.17
C VAL A 319 -37.26 -10.28 15.32
N GLU A 320 -38.08 -10.90 14.48
CA GLU A 320 -38.31 -12.34 14.55
C GLU A 320 -37.13 -13.17 14.02
N PHE A 321 -36.55 -12.78 12.87
CA PHE A 321 -35.48 -13.52 12.19
C PHE A 321 -34.31 -12.60 11.82
N PRO A 322 -33.44 -12.22 12.78
CA PRO A 322 -32.40 -11.22 12.56
C PRO A 322 -31.20 -11.71 11.74
N VAL A 323 -31.03 -13.03 11.63
CA VAL A 323 -29.95 -13.68 10.88
C VAL A 323 -30.56 -14.42 9.69
N GLU A 324 -30.20 -13.98 8.48
CA GLU A 324 -30.76 -14.53 7.24
C GLU A 324 -30.36 -16.00 7.03
N GLY A 325 -31.28 -16.80 6.50
CA GLY A 325 -31.02 -18.20 6.15
C GLY A 325 -31.02 -19.19 7.32
N ASN A 326 -31.15 -18.75 8.58
CA ASN A 326 -31.24 -19.64 9.74
C ASN A 326 -32.50 -19.37 10.59
N LYS A 327 -33.59 -20.08 10.28
CA LYS A 327 -34.86 -19.96 11.02
C LYS A 327 -34.83 -20.49 12.45
N GLY A 328 -33.79 -21.25 12.82
CA GLY A 328 -33.58 -21.71 14.20
C GLY A 328 -33.16 -20.57 15.15
N ILE A 329 -32.59 -19.50 14.58
CA ILE A 329 -32.23 -18.28 15.29
C ILE A 329 -33.40 -17.32 15.17
N ASN A 330 -34.26 -17.30 16.18
CA ASN A 330 -35.43 -16.44 16.23
C ASN A 330 -35.57 -15.77 17.59
N CYS A 331 -36.42 -14.75 17.66
CA CYS A 331 -36.66 -13.96 18.87
C CYS A 331 -36.90 -14.85 20.10
N ALA A 332 -37.82 -15.80 20.00
CA ALA A 332 -38.18 -16.65 21.14
C ALA A 332 -37.04 -17.59 21.53
N SER A 333 -36.32 -18.16 20.55
CA SER A 333 -35.20 -19.08 20.83
C SER A 333 -34.03 -18.37 21.52
N MET A 334 -33.74 -17.12 21.15
CA MET A 334 -32.71 -16.31 21.79
C MET A 334 -33.10 -15.90 23.21
N MET A 335 -34.32 -15.40 23.43
CA MET A 335 -34.80 -15.09 24.78
C MET A 335 -34.81 -16.33 25.68
N ARG A 336 -35.11 -17.51 25.11
CA ARG A 336 -35.05 -18.78 25.83
C ARG A 336 -33.62 -19.22 26.11
N ALA A 337 -32.70 -18.99 25.18
CA ALA A 337 -31.28 -19.28 25.35
C ALA A 337 -30.67 -18.42 26.47
N ASN A 338 -31.00 -17.13 26.54
CA ASN A 338 -30.55 -16.25 27.62
C ASN A 338 -31.00 -16.76 28.99
N TYR A 339 -32.26 -17.19 29.12
CA TYR A 339 -32.76 -17.79 30.36
C TYR A 339 -32.02 -19.09 30.73
N LYS A 340 -31.87 -20.03 29.79
CA LYS A 340 -31.25 -21.34 30.08
C LYS A 340 -29.74 -21.25 30.28
N GLY A 341 -29.07 -20.40 29.51
CA GLY A 341 -27.62 -20.24 29.49
C GLY A 341 -27.08 -19.40 30.63
N CYS A 342 -27.92 -18.56 31.24
CA CYS A 342 -27.54 -17.67 32.34
C CYS A 342 -28.30 -17.98 33.63
N ASN A 343 -28.01 -19.16 34.19
CA ASN A 343 -28.59 -19.64 35.45
C ASN A 343 -27.90 -19.08 36.71
N ASN A 344 -27.58 -17.78 36.71
CA ASN A 344 -26.90 -17.08 37.81
C ASN A 344 -27.88 -16.64 38.91
N GLY A 345 -28.74 -17.55 39.39
CA GLY A 345 -29.81 -17.22 40.33
C GLY A 345 -30.90 -16.34 39.70
N GLY A 346 -31.36 -16.70 38.49
CA GLY A 346 -32.51 -16.06 37.84
C GLY A 346 -32.23 -14.75 37.09
N ALA A 347 -30.98 -14.30 36.99
CA ALA A 347 -30.65 -12.98 36.43
C ALA A 347 -30.87 -12.80 34.93
N GLY A 348 -30.82 -13.88 34.16
CA GLY A 348 -30.91 -13.80 32.71
C GLY A 348 -29.66 -13.21 32.06
N GLY A 349 -29.81 -12.74 30.84
CA GLY A 349 -28.72 -12.29 30.01
C GLY A 349 -29.20 -11.77 28.66
N TYR A 350 -28.24 -11.47 27.80
CA TYR A 350 -28.50 -11.02 26.44
C TYR A 350 -27.67 -11.77 25.41
N ILE A 351 -28.16 -11.75 24.16
CA ILE A 351 -27.46 -12.23 22.98
C ILE A 351 -27.66 -11.23 21.85
N ASP A 352 -26.58 -10.97 21.13
CA ASP A 352 -26.59 -10.07 19.99
C ASP A 352 -26.72 -10.89 18.69
N ALA A 353 -27.58 -10.47 17.78
CA ALA A 353 -27.78 -11.08 16.47
C ALA A 353 -27.70 -10.00 15.39
N GLY A 354 -26.53 -9.88 14.76
CA GLY A 354 -26.14 -8.68 14.04
C GLY A 354 -26.15 -7.46 14.97
N CYS A 355 -26.89 -6.43 14.60
CA CYS A 355 -27.05 -5.20 15.39
C CYS A 355 -28.27 -5.20 16.32
N LEU A 356 -29.00 -6.31 16.45
CA LEU A 356 -30.09 -6.43 17.41
C LEU A 356 -29.63 -7.16 18.67
N ARG A 357 -29.86 -6.54 19.83
CA ARG A 357 -29.69 -7.17 21.14
C ARG A 357 -31.02 -7.71 21.63
N TYR A 358 -31.04 -8.99 21.99
CA TYR A 358 -32.15 -9.67 22.64
C TYR A 358 -31.80 -9.86 24.09
N ASP A 359 -32.50 -9.17 24.97
CA ASP A 359 -32.18 -9.03 26.38
C ASP A 359 -33.33 -9.56 27.24
N PHE A 360 -33.01 -10.35 28.26
CA PHE A 360 -33.94 -10.91 29.24
C PHE A 360 -33.34 -10.82 30.64
N TRP A 361 -34.11 -10.31 31.59
CA TRP A 361 -33.76 -10.32 33.01
C TRP A 361 -35.01 -10.45 33.88
N ALA A 362 -34.84 -10.86 35.14
CA ALA A 362 -35.93 -10.96 36.10
C ALA A 362 -35.64 -10.16 37.37
N GLU A 363 -36.69 -9.63 37.99
CA GLU A 363 -36.62 -8.86 39.23
C GLU A 363 -37.74 -9.32 40.17
N GLY A 364 -37.56 -9.13 41.47
CA GLY A 364 -38.59 -9.34 42.49
C GLY A 364 -38.18 -8.84 43.85
#